data_AF-A0A5Y6F0I6-F1
#
_entry.id   AF-A0A5Y6F0I6-F1
#
_cell.length_a   1.000
_cell.length_b   1.000
_cell.length_c   1.000
_cell.angle_alpha   90.00
_cell.angle_beta   90.00
_cell.angle_gamma   90.00
#
_symmetry.space_group_name_H-M   'P 1'
#
loop_
_entity.id
_entity.type
_entity.pdbx_description
1 polymer ?
#
loop_
_entity_poly.entity_id
_entity_poly.type
_entity_poly.pdbx_seq_one_letter_code
_entity_poly.pdbx_strand_id
1 'polypeptide(L)'
;AGELQQMNTTYWAQGTSRAVYVLELGEMSVKSAVAALSTFIDEDTSLGNTYQKFFSYLVPREWDAEPTFKTLANNYTSPGALVKFFVTTTIATYQEWVSGKYPNVFAGVEAPSIGATEFSMAAPFQSSLANDPGSSNMVPPMAYRFMYGVTEYPPAGNGTLLKTLQDNHINYIGTAAEGGLSNKMLVAGHMLDGMPFNYWYSVAWCAINLELDLANEVINGSNTTVNPLYYDQQGIGRLQRRALKTLRSGISYGLILGQVIDTQLTQESFNAEYEKGSYAGNAVINAVPFADYTSLNQSDYADGKYNGLSAVVTPRRGFESITFNLNVTNFVGA
;
A
#
# COMPACT_ATOMS: atom_id res chain seq x y z
N ALA A 1 11.61 23.68 -13.98
CA ALA A 1 10.23 24.21 -14.17
C ALA A 1 9.36 23.37 -15.13
N GLY A 2 9.91 22.80 -16.22
CA GLY A 2 9.10 22.02 -17.19
C GLY A 2 8.49 20.73 -16.64
N GLU A 3 9.23 19.96 -15.85
CA GLU A 3 8.76 18.64 -15.38
C GLU A 3 7.63 18.75 -14.33
N LEU A 4 7.70 19.70 -13.40
CA LEU A 4 6.59 19.95 -12.45
C LEU A 4 5.30 20.32 -13.17
N GLN A 5 5.39 21.08 -14.28
CA GLN A 5 4.22 21.39 -15.11
C GLN A 5 3.66 20.15 -15.79
N GLN A 6 4.52 19.23 -16.27
CA GLN A 6 4.09 17.93 -16.82
C GLN A 6 3.38 17.07 -15.77
N MET A 7 3.97 16.96 -14.57
CA MET A 7 3.37 16.27 -13.43
C MET A 7 1.99 16.85 -13.10
N ASN A 8 1.90 18.18 -13.00
CA ASN A 8 0.65 18.89 -12.73
C ASN A 8 -0.41 18.60 -13.82
N THR A 9 -0.06 18.72 -15.09
CA THR A 9 -0.97 18.45 -16.21
C THR A 9 -1.52 17.01 -16.17
N THR A 10 -0.65 16.01 -15.98
CA THR A 10 -1.10 14.60 -15.95
C THR A 10 -1.84 14.24 -14.66
N TYR A 11 -1.45 14.80 -13.51
CA TYR A 11 -2.14 14.61 -12.23
C TYR A 11 -3.60 15.07 -12.32
N TRP A 12 -3.82 16.32 -12.75
CA TRP A 12 -5.17 16.90 -12.79
C TRP A 12 -6.03 16.34 -13.93
N ALA A 13 -5.43 15.68 -14.93
CA ALA A 13 -6.19 14.92 -15.93
C ALA A 13 -6.96 13.73 -15.33
N GLN A 14 -6.57 13.23 -14.14
CA GLN A 14 -7.30 12.16 -13.45
C GLN A 14 -8.51 12.65 -12.64
N GLY A 15 -8.64 13.96 -12.44
CA GLY A 15 -9.71 14.57 -11.64
C GLY A 15 -9.20 15.71 -10.76
N THR A 16 -10.12 16.58 -10.30
CA THR A 16 -9.80 17.88 -9.67
C THR A 16 -10.09 17.97 -8.18
N SER A 17 -10.58 16.90 -7.54
CA SER A 17 -11.07 16.93 -6.16
C SER A 17 -10.03 16.59 -5.08
N ARG A 18 -8.81 16.19 -5.46
CA ARG A 18 -7.77 15.73 -4.52
C ARG A 18 -6.60 16.70 -4.53
N ALA A 19 -6.31 17.28 -3.37
CA ALA A 19 -5.17 18.17 -3.20
C ALA A 19 -3.86 17.37 -3.20
N VAL A 20 -2.78 18.03 -3.62
CA VAL A 20 -1.41 17.53 -3.58
C VAL A 20 -0.49 18.64 -3.08
N TYR A 21 0.55 18.27 -2.36
CA TYR A 21 1.57 19.20 -1.89
C TYR A 21 2.77 19.14 -2.84
N VAL A 22 3.41 20.29 -3.06
CA VAL A 22 4.69 20.37 -3.75
C VAL A 22 5.77 20.55 -2.69
N LEU A 23 6.72 19.60 -2.64
CA LEU A 23 7.89 19.68 -1.77
C LEU A 23 9.06 20.28 -2.57
N GLU A 24 9.45 21.50 -2.23
CA GLU A 24 10.61 22.16 -2.83
C GLU A 24 11.84 21.94 -1.95
N LEU A 25 12.82 21.21 -2.47
CA LEU A 25 14.07 20.92 -1.74
C LEU A 25 15.16 21.97 -2.00
N GLY A 26 14.91 22.93 -2.90
CA GLY A 26 15.87 23.93 -3.35
C GLY A 26 16.63 23.52 -4.62
N GLU A 27 17.42 24.45 -5.17
CA GLU A 27 18.25 24.19 -6.34
C GLU A 27 19.52 23.44 -5.93
N MET A 28 19.56 22.13 -6.20
CA MET A 28 20.69 21.27 -5.83
C MET A 28 20.82 20.08 -6.80
N SER A 29 22.00 19.44 -6.80
CA SER A 29 22.21 18.18 -7.53
C SER A 29 21.23 17.10 -7.07
N VAL A 30 20.87 16.16 -7.94
CA VAL A 30 19.98 15.02 -7.62
C VAL A 30 20.38 14.30 -6.33
N LYS A 31 21.66 13.91 -6.19
CA LYS A 31 22.20 13.29 -4.97
C LYS A 31 21.95 14.11 -3.69
N SER A 32 22.13 15.42 -3.77
CA SER A 32 21.87 16.32 -2.62
C SER A 32 20.37 16.44 -2.34
N ALA A 33 19.52 16.42 -3.37
CA ALA A 33 18.07 16.41 -3.22
C ALA A 33 17.57 15.11 -2.57
N VAL A 34 18.12 13.96 -2.95
CA VAL A 34 17.85 12.68 -2.28
C VAL A 34 18.21 12.74 -0.79
N ALA A 35 19.39 13.30 -0.47
CA ALA A 35 19.81 13.47 0.93
C ALA A 35 18.85 14.40 1.70
N ALA A 36 18.45 15.53 1.11
CA ALA A 36 17.49 16.45 1.70
C ALA A 36 16.12 15.80 1.92
N LEU A 37 15.65 14.98 0.97
CA LEU A 37 14.41 14.22 1.13
C LEU A 37 14.52 13.20 2.27
N SER A 38 15.64 12.50 2.39
CA SER A 38 15.89 11.59 3.52
C SER A 38 15.77 12.32 4.85
N THR A 39 16.45 13.46 5.00
CA THR A 39 16.36 14.29 6.20
C THR A 39 14.94 14.75 6.48
N PHE A 40 14.20 15.17 5.45
CA PHE A 40 12.81 15.60 5.60
C PHE A 40 11.91 14.47 6.13
N ILE A 41 12.05 13.25 5.60
CA ILE A 41 11.29 12.09 6.06
C ILE A 41 11.67 11.73 7.50
N ASP A 42 12.96 11.77 7.84
CA ASP A 42 13.46 11.43 9.17
C ASP A 42 13.05 12.47 10.22
N GLU A 43 13.17 13.76 9.91
CA GLU A 43 12.74 14.85 10.79
C GLU A 43 11.26 14.72 11.15
N ASP A 44 10.43 14.37 10.17
CA ASP A 44 8.99 14.23 10.39
C ASP A 44 8.65 13.13 11.40
N THR A 45 9.40 12.02 11.38
CA THR A 45 9.29 10.96 12.39
C THR A 45 9.84 11.38 13.75
N SER A 46 10.89 12.21 13.78
CA SER A 46 11.55 12.66 15.03
C SER A 46 10.73 13.67 15.84
N LEU A 47 9.82 14.41 15.18
CA LEU A 47 8.98 15.42 15.81
C LEU A 47 7.81 14.82 16.61
N GLY A 48 7.79 13.51 16.82
CA GLY A 48 6.75 12.82 17.60
C GLY A 48 5.42 12.67 16.87
N ASN A 49 5.39 12.89 15.55
CA ASN A 49 4.24 12.51 14.76
C ASN A 49 4.15 10.99 14.73
N THR A 50 3.06 10.43 15.26
CA THR A 50 2.78 9.00 15.22
C THR A 50 2.82 8.45 13.79
N TYR A 51 2.47 9.30 12.81
CA TYR A 51 2.53 8.97 11.39
C TYR A 51 3.30 10.02 10.60
N GLN A 52 3.95 9.57 9.53
CA GLN A 52 4.53 10.48 8.55
C GLN A 52 3.43 11.37 7.93
N LYS A 53 3.69 12.67 7.84
CA LYS A 53 2.84 13.66 7.15
C LYS A 53 2.62 13.28 5.69
N PHE A 54 3.62 12.69 5.04
CA PHE A 54 3.60 12.34 3.63
C PHE A 54 3.94 10.87 3.42
N PHE A 55 2.98 10.14 2.86
CA PHE A 55 3.04 8.71 2.63
C PHE A 55 3.58 8.34 1.25
N SER A 56 3.33 9.18 0.25
CA SER A 56 3.64 8.87 -1.14
C SER A 56 4.33 10.05 -1.81
N TYR A 57 5.40 9.77 -2.53
CA TYR A 57 6.22 10.76 -3.21
C TYR A 57 6.29 10.43 -4.70
N LEU A 58 5.85 11.35 -5.55
CA LEU A 58 6.16 11.34 -6.96
C LEU A 58 7.52 12.04 -7.15
N VAL A 59 8.52 11.33 -7.65
CA VAL A 59 9.87 11.87 -7.79
C VAL A 59 10.18 12.25 -9.25
N PRO A 60 11.12 13.19 -9.49
CA PRO A 60 11.56 13.54 -10.83
C PRO A 60 12.17 12.36 -11.61
N ARG A 61 12.09 12.37 -12.94
CA ARG A 61 12.61 11.27 -13.80
C ARG A 61 14.09 11.02 -13.59
N GLU A 62 14.87 12.08 -13.41
CA GLU A 62 16.33 11.99 -13.27
C GLU A 62 16.77 11.20 -12.01
N TRP A 63 15.87 11.00 -11.04
CA TRP A 63 16.17 10.21 -9.84
C TRP A 63 16.28 8.71 -10.13
N ASP A 64 15.73 8.22 -11.25
CA ASP A 64 15.86 6.84 -11.72
C ASP A 64 17.33 6.39 -11.83
N ALA A 65 18.18 7.30 -12.31
CA ALA A 65 19.60 7.06 -12.54
C ALA A 65 20.48 7.33 -11.30
N GLU A 66 19.92 7.83 -10.20
CA GLU A 66 20.68 8.19 -9.00
C GLU A 66 20.76 7.01 -8.00
N PRO A 67 21.94 6.39 -7.80
CA PRO A 67 22.07 5.22 -6.93
C PRO A 67 21.73 5.50 -5.46
N THR A 68 21.94 6.73 -4.97
CA THR A 68 21.57 7.09 -3.60
C THR A 68 20.05 7.07 -3.40
N PHE A 69 19.26 7.28 -4.44
CA PHE A 69 17.80 7.17 -4.33
C PHE A 69 17.34 5.73 -4.13
N LYS A 70 17.98 4.76 -4.80
CA LYS A 70 17.73 3.32 -4.57
C LYS A 70 18.11 2.92 -3.14
N THR A 71 19.18 3.51 -2.61
CA THR A 71 19.57 3.34 -1.20
C THR A 71 18.49 3.90 -0.26
N LEU A 72 17.96 5.09 -0.54
CA LEU A 72 16.86 5.68 0.22
C LEU A 72 15.61 4.79 0.18
N ALA A 73 15.22 4.31 -1.00
CA ALA A 73 14.09 3.40 -1.15
C ALA A 73 14.26 2.12 -0.31
N ASN A 74 15.47 1.59 -0.22
CA ASN A 74 15.79 0.40 0.57
C ASN A 74 15.53 0.58 2.09
N ASN A 75 15.65 1.80 2.60
CA ASN A 75 15.41 2.10 4.02
C ASN A 75 13.94 1.95 4.44
N TYR A 76 13.01 1.95 3.48
CA TYR A 76 11.57 1.93 3.75
C TYR A 76 10.87 0.67 3.21
N THR A 77 11.56 -0.47 3.28
CA THR A 77 11.06 -1.78 2.79
C THR A 77 10.31 -2.59 3.85
N SER A 78 10.31 -2.16 5.11
CA SER A 78 9.56 -2.86 6.16
C SER A 78 8.04 -2.75 5.92
N PRO A 79 7.23 -3.76 6.31
CA PRO A 79 5.78 -3.67 6.21
C PRO A 79 5.16 -2.50 7.00
N GLY A 80 5.85 -2.03 8.05
CA GLY A 80 5.45 -0.86 8.83
C GLY A 80 5.93 0.47 8.24
N ALA A 81 6.76 0.45 7.19
CA ALA A 81 7.18 1.65 6.51
C ALA A 81 6.04 2.21 5.65
N LEU A 82 5.61 3.42 6.00
CA LEU A 82 4.46 4.09 5.41
C LEU A 82 4.82 4.90 4.14
N VAL A 83 6.12 5.06 3.85
CA VAL A 83 6.66 5.74 2.66
C VAL A 83 6.49 4.88 1.41
N LYS A 84 6.05 5.51 0.32
CA LYS A 84 5.91 4.95 -1.03
C LYS A 84 6.50 5.92 -2.06
N PHE A 85 7.22 5.41 -3.04
CA PHE A 85 7.83 6.19 -4.12
C PHE A 85 7.20 5.82 -5.46
N PHE A 86 6.75 6.81 -6.22
CA PHE A 86 6.31 6.67 -7.60
C PHE A 86 7.45 7.13 -8.50
N VAL A 87 8.02 6.18 -9.25
CA VAL A 87 9.25 6.36 -10.01
C VAL A 87 8.97 6.16 -11.49
N THR A 88 9.40 7.12 -12.30
CA THR A 88 9.45 6.96 -13.75
C THR A 88 10.81 6.41 -14.14
N THR A 89 10.84 5.19 -14.67
CA THR A 89 12.06 4.52 -15.16
C THR A 89 12.00 4.35 -16.68
N THR A 90 13.05 3.80 -17.29
CA THR A 90 13.14 3.59 -18.74
C THR A 90 13.35 2.12 -19.09
N ILE A 91 13.13 1.77 -20.36
CA ILE A 91 13.44 0.42 -20.87
C ILE A 91 14.94 0.03 -20.75
N ALA A 92 15.83 1.02 -20.56
CA ALA A 92 17.25 0.81 -20.41
C ALA A 92 17.68 0.65 -18.94
N THR A 93 16.88 1.12 -17.98
CA THR A 93 17.27 1.26 -16.57
C THR A 93 16.37 0.47 -15.60
N TYR A 94 15.18 0.04 -16.03
CA TYR A 94 14.23 -0.64 -15.13
C TYR A 94 14.81 -1.91 -14.49
N GLN A 95 15.70 -2.63 -15.17
CA GLN A 95 16.28 -3.87 -14.67
C GLN A 95 17.04 -3.68 -13.36
N GLU A 96 17.61 -2.49 -13.14
CA GLU A 96 18.29 -2.15 -11.89
C GLU A 96 17.32 -2.12 -10.70
N TRP A 97 16.06 -1.75 -10.93
CA TRP A 97 15.01 -1.73 -9.92
C TRP A 97 14.47 -3.11 -9.58
N VAL A 98 14.34 -3.99 -10.59
CA VAL A 98 13.76 -5.33 -10.44
C VAL A 98 14.47 -6.16 -9.37
N SER A 99 15.80 -6.01 -9.28
CA SER A 99 16.62 -6.77 -8.32
C SER A 99 16.26 -6.47 -6.86
N GLY A 100 15.78 -5.27 -6.55
CA GLY A 100 15.52 -4.82 -5.18
C GLY A 100 14.18 -5.27 -4.60
N LYS A 101 13.23 -5.73 -5.43
CA LYS A 101 11.89 -6.21 -4.99
C LYS A 101 11.22 -5.31 -3.95
N TYR A 102 11.24 -4.00 -4.19
CA TYR A 102 10.82 -3.01 -3.21
C TYR A 102 9.29 -2.99 -2.99
N PRO A 103 8.77 -3.24 -1.77
CA PRO A 103 7.33 -3.14 -1.46
C PRO A 103 6.82 -1.69 -1.37
N ASN A 104 7.72 -0.73 -1.48
CA ASN A 104 7.49 0.69 -1.36
C ASN A 104 7.76 1.47 -2.65
N VAL A 105 8.10 0.82 -3.77
CA VAL A 105 8.37 1.51 -5.04
C VAL A 105 7.36 1.05 -6.09
N PHE A 106 6.62 2.03 -6.60
CA PHE A 106 5.77 1.93 -7.78
C PHE A 106 6.55 2.46 -8.97
N ALA A 107 7.24 1.58 -9.71
CA ALA A 107 8.03 1.98 -10.87
C ALA A 107 7.25 1.75 -12.17
N GLY A 108 7.32 2.68 -13.11
CA GLY A 108 6.75 2.50 -14.44
C GLY A 108 7.52 3.18 -15.55
N VAL A 109 7.30 2.69 -16.77
CA VAL A 109 7.91 3.22 -18.00
C VAL A 109 6.90 4.03 -18.80
N GLU A 110 7.41 5.07 -19.46
CA GLU A 110 6.65 5.92 -20.36
C GLU A 110 6.71 5.43 -21.80
N ALA A 111 5.64 5.66 -22.56
CA ALA A 111 5.61 5.34 -23.98
C ALA A 111 6.65 6.16 -24.77
N PRO A 112 7.27 5.61 -25.83
CA PRO A 112 8.28 6.32 -26.61
C PRO A 112 7.73 7.57 -27.31
N SER A 113 6.42 7.63 -27.56
CA SER A 113 5.74 8.76 -28.21
C SER A 113 4.99 9.65 -27.22
N ILE A 114 5.40 9.67 -25.95
CA ILE A 114 4.81 10.51 -24.91
C ILE A 114 4.79 12.00 -25.31
N GLY A 115 3.72 12.71 -24.98
CA GLY A 115 3.62 14.14 -25.23
C GLY A 115 4.57 14.96 -24.36
N ALA A 116 5.07 16.10 -24.87
CA ALA A 116 5.99 16.98 -24.13
C ALA A 116 5.43 17.57 -22.83
N THR A 117 4.11 17.49 -22.61
CA THR A 117 3.41 17.98 -21.43
C THR A 117 2.98 16.86 -20.47
N GLU A 118 3.38 15.62 -20.72
CA GLU A 118 2.93 14.46 -19.95
C GLU A 118 4.02 13.96 -18.99
N PHE A 119 3.58 13.49 -17.82
CA PHE A 119 4.37 12.71 -16.88
C PHE A 119 3.54 11.50 -16.43
N SER A 120 3.70 10.34 -17.08
CA SER A 120 2.70 9.27 -17.00
C SER A 120 2.50 8.75 -15.56
N MET A 121 3.56 8.70 -14.74
CA MET A 121 3.47 8.21 -13.35
C MET A 121 2.72 9.16 -12.40
N ALA A 122 2.45 10.40 -12.82
CA ALA A 122 1.56 11.30 -12.06
C ALA A 122 0.10 10.82 -12.08
N ALA A 123 -0.30 10.07 -13.11
CA ALA A 123 -1.65 9.49 -13.21
C ALA A 123 -1.93 8.41 -12.15
N PRO A 124 -1.13 7.32 -12.04
CA PRO A 124 -1.32 6.34 -10.96
C PRO A 124 -1.07 6.97 -9.59
N PHE A 125 -0.17 7.95 -9.46
CA PHE A 125 0.00 8.69 -8.21
C PHE A 125 -1.29 9.37 -7.76
N GLN A 126 -1.96 10.13 -8.63
CA GLN A 126 -3.26 10.73 -8.33
C GLN A 126 -4.32 9.67 -8.01
N SER A 127 -4.41 8.63 -8.85
CA SER A 127 -5.40 7.55 -8.68
C SER A 127 -5.24 6.84 -7.34
N SER A 128 -4.01 6.71 -6.82
CA SER A 128 -3.74 6.12 -5.51
C SER A 128 -4.33 6.93 -4.35
N LEU A 129 -4.38 8.26 -4.49
CA LEU A 129 -4.95 9.21 -3.53
C LEU A 129 -6.48 9.31 -3.62
N ALA A 130 -7.07 8.83 -4.72
CA ALA A 130 -8.52 8.84 -4.90
C ALA A 130 -9.23 7.79 -4.05
N ASN A 131 -8.50 6.83 -3.46
CA ASN A 131 -9.04 5.81 -2.57
C ASN A 131 -9.58 6.45 -1.29
N ASP A 132 -10.91 6.43 -1.12
CA ASP A 132 -11.61 6.96 0.04
C ASP A 132 -12.50 5.87 0.63
N PRO A 133 -11.89 4.86 1.28
CA PRO A 133 -12.55 3.62 1.63
C PRO A 133 -13.72 3.86 2.59
N GLY A 134 -14.89 3.34 2.21
CA GLY A 134 -16.08 3.30 3.05
C GLY A 134 -16.92 2.07 2.75
N SER A 135 -17.92 1.78 3.57
CA SER A 135 -18.82 0.63 3.38
C SER A 135 -19.59 0.67 2.06
N SER A 136 -19.74 1.88 1.49
CA SER A 136 -20.37 2.12 0.19
C SER A 136 -19.37 2.45 -0.91
N ASN A 137 -18.07 2.56 -0.60
CA ASN A 137 -17.01 2.90 -1.53
C ASN A 137 -15.77 2.04 -1.24
N MET A 138 -15.80 0.80 -1.75
CA MET A 138 -14.71 -0.14 -1.53
C MET A 138 -13.48 0.22 -2.36
N VAL A 139 -12.28 -0.09 -1.85
CA VAL A 139 -11.04 0.17 -2.60
C VAL A 139 -10.97 -0.73 -3.85
N PRO A 140 -10.89 -0.15 -5.06
CA PRO A 140 -10.72 -0.94 -6.27
C PRO A 140 -9.27 -1.41 -6.43
N PRO A 141 -9.02 -2.52 -7.12
CA PRO A 141 -7.66 -2.90 -7.52
C PRO A 141 -6.96 -1.77 -8.28
N MET A 142 -5.64 -1.66 -8.12
CA MET A 142 -4.86 -0.66 -8.88
C MET A 142 -4.66 -1.07 -10.33
N ALA A 143 -4.49 -2.38 -10.57
CA ALA A 143 -4.38 -2.96 -11.90
C ALA A 143 -5.58 -2.57 -12.77
N TYR A 144 -5.30 -2.24 -14.04
CA TYR A 144 -6.28 -1.98 -15.10
C TYR A 144 -7.21 -0.79 -14.89
N ARG A 145 -6.94 0.08 -13.90
CA ARG A 145 -7.68 1.34 -13.75
C ARG A 145 -7.52 2.20 -14.99
N PHE A 146 -8.60 2.86 -15.41
CA PHE A 146 -8.52 3.82 -16.50
C PHE A 146 -7.67 5.02 -16.13
N MET A 147 -6.86 5.44 -17.09
CA MET A 147 -5.97 6.58 -16.97
C MET A 147 -6.28 7.58 -18.08
N TYR A 148 -6.31 8.86 -17.73
CA TYR A 148 -6.69 9.95 -18.63
C TYR A 148 -5.50 10.88 -18.89
N GLY A 149 -5.46 11.59 -20.02
CA GLY A 149 -4.36 12.52 -20.31
C GLY A 149 -2.96 11.87 -20.32
N VAL A 150 -2.90 10.56 -20.60
CA VAL A 150 -1.66 9.78 -20.71
C VAL A 150 -1.54 9.14 -22.08
N THR A 151 -0.34 8.70 -22.47
CA THR A 151 -0.03 8.05 -23.74
C THR A 151 0.15 6.55 -23.52
N GLU A 152 -0.51 5.73 -24.35
CA GLU A 152 -0.39 4.28 -24.28
C GLU A 152 0.94 3.80 -24.90
N TYR A 153 1.53 2.78 -24.31
CA TYR A 153 2.68 2.09 -24.88
C TYR A 153 2.21 1.24 -26.07
N PRO A 154 2.76 1.44 -27.27
CA PRO A 154 2.21 0.81 -28.49
C PRO A 154 2.34 -0.72 -28.45
N PRO A 155 1.23 -1.49 -28.53
CA PRO A 155 1.30 -2.95 -28.51
C PRO A 155 2.00 -3.54 -29.74
N ALA A 156 1.80 -2.92 -30.91
CA ALA A 156 2.40 -3.36 -32.17
C ALA A 156 3.93 -3.35 -32.08
N GLY A 157 4.56 -4.51 -32.30
CA GLY A 157 6.02 -4.67 -32.24
C GLY A 157 6.62 -4.75 -30.84
N ASN A 158 5.85 -4.52 -29.76
CA ASN A 158 6.37 -4.51 -28.38
C ASN A 158 5.83 -5.63 -27.49
N GLY A 159 5.07 -6.60 -28.02
CA GLY A 159 4.43 -7.65 -27.20
C GLY A 159 5.38 -8.37 -26.22
N THR A 160 6.57 -8.76 -26.67
CA THR A 160 7.59 -9.40 -25.80
C THR A 160 8.12 -8.46 -24.72
N LEU A 161 8.38 -7.19 -25.07
CA LEU A 161 8.81 -6.17 -24.11
C LEU A 161 7.73 -5.93 -23.06
N LEU A 162 6.48 -5.70 -23.47
CA LEU A 162 5.38 -5.45 -22.56
C LEU A 162 5.13 -6.62 -21.61
N LYS A 163 5.21 -7.86 -22.11
CA LYS A 163 5.15 -9.06 -21.26
C LYS A 163 6.30 -9.11 -20.25
N THR A 164 7.53 -8.80 -20.70
CA THR A 164 8.70 -8.73 -19.82
C THR A 164 8.56 -7.67 -18.73
N LEU A 165 7.97 -6.52 -19.04
CA LEU A 165 7.68 -5.47 -18.05
C LEU A 165 6.68 -5.96 -17.00
N GLN A 166 5.60 -6.62 -17.41
CA GLN A 166 4.61 -7.20 -16.47
C GLN A 166 5.22 -8.26 -15.55
N ASP A 167 6.02 -9.18 -16.13
CA ASP A 167 6.68 -10.25 -15.37
C ASP A 167 7.68 -9.71 -14.35
N ASN A 168 8.21 -8.51 -14.60
CA ASN A 168 9.10 -7.77 -13.70
C ASN A 168 8.39 -6.71 -12.86
N HIS A 169 7.05 -6.68 -12.86
CA HIS A 169 6.23 -5.76 -12.08
C HIS A 169 6.48 -4.27 -12.39
N ILE A 170 6.92 -3.98 -13.61
CA ILE A 170 7.05 -2.61 -14.12
C ILE A 170 5.73 -2.17 -14.73
N ASN A 171 5.22 -1.06 -14.23
CA ASN A 171 3.95 -0.49 -14.65
C ASN A 171 4.10 0.26 -15.98
N TYR A 172 3.04 0.28 -16.78
CA TYR A 172 2.98 1.11 -17.98
C TYR A 172 1.52 1.40 -18.33
N ILE A 173 1.29 2.40 -19.19
CA ILE A 173 -0.03 2.70 -19.72
C ILE A 173 -0.28 1.83 -20.96
N GLY A 174 -1.33 1.02 -20.93
CA GLY A 174 -1.78 0.21 -22.05
C GLY A 174 -3.16 0.65 -22.56
N THR A 175 -3.72 -0.16 -23.45
CA THR A 175 -5.06 0.01 -24.04
C THR A 175 -6.05 -0.98 -23.44
N ALA A 176 -7.28 -0.55 -23.18
CA ALA A 176 -8.36 -1.44 -22.74
C ALA A 176 -9.11 -2.11 -23.90
N ALA A 177 -8.59 -2.02 -25.13
CA ALA A 177 -9.23 -2.51 -26.35
C ALA A 177 -9.53 -4.02 -26.34
N GLU A 178 -8.74 -4.83 -25.61
CA GLU A 178 -9.00 -6.26 -25.43
C GLU A 178 -10.35 -6.53 -24.73
N GLY A 179 -10.75 -5.62 -23.82
CA GLY A 179 -12.06 -5.65 -23.18
C GLY A 179 -13.18 -4.98 -24.00
N GLY A 180 -12.92 -4.60 -25.25
CA GLY A 180 -13.87 -3.87 -26.10
C GLY A 180 -14.07 -2.40 -25.68
N LEU A 181 -13.12 -1.82 -24.93
CA LEU A 181 -13.20 -0.46 -24.40
C LEU A 181 -12.20 0.45 -25.11
N SER A 182 -12.52 1.74 -25.23
CA SER A 182 -11.66 2.73 -25.90
C SER A 182 -10.72 3.48 -24.95
N ASN A 183 -10.79 3.23 -23.64
CA ASN A 183 -9.98 3.90 -22.64
C ASN A 183 -8.55 3.36 -22.60
N LYS A 184 -7.62 4.20 -22.12
CA LYS A 184 -6.28 3.78 -21.72
C LYS A 184 -6.34 3.27 -20.28
N MET A 185 -5.47 2.33 -19.94
CA MET A 185 -5.45 1.70 -18.63
C MET A 185 -4.04 1.54 -18.08
N LEU A 186 -3.91 1.56 -16.76
CA LEU A 186 -2.68 1.18 -16.08
C LEU A 186 -2.53 -0.34 -16.10
N VAL A 187 -1.42 -0.85 -16.63
CA VAL A 187 -1.13 -2.28 -16.63
C VAL A 187 -0.21 -2.63 -15.44
N ALA A 188 -0.40 -3.82 -14.87
CA ALA A 188 0.14 -4.33 -13.61
C ALA A 188 -0.44 -3.64 -12.35
N GLY A 189 -0.18 -2.36 -12.12
CA GLY A 189 -0.57 -1.68 -10.88
C GLY A 189 0.16 -2.22 -9.65
N HIS A 190 1.39 -2.67 -9.81
CA HIS A 190 2.20 -3.37 -8.80
C HIS A 190 3.27 -2.48 -8.17
N MET A 191 3.64 -2.81 -6.94
CA MET A 191 4.94 -2.47 -6.39
C MET A 191 5.99 -3.45 -6.91
N LEU A 192 7.27 -3.10 -6.78
CA LEU A 192 8.37 -3.92 -7.29
C LEU A 192 8.55 -5.29 -6.59
N ASP A 193 7.94 -5.50 -5.42
CA ASP A 193 7.86 -6.80 -4.77
C ASP A 193 6.83 -7.76 -5.41
N GLY A 194 6.08 -7.29 -6.41
CA GLY A 194 5.05 -8.05 -7.12
C GLY A 194 3.68 -8.05 -6.44
N MET A 195 3.52 -7.34 -5.32
CA MET A 195 2.22 -7.14 -4.71
C MET A 195 1.53 -5.92 -5.36
N PRO A 196 0.21 -5.98 -5.61
CA PRO A 196 -0.50 -4.84 -6.18
C PRO A 196 -0.51 -3.67 -5.18
N PHE A 197 -0.55 -2.42 -5.67
CA PHE A 197 -0.52 -1.24 -4.79
C PHE A 197 -1.61 -1.29 -3.69
N ASN A 198 -2.82 -1.74 -4.02
CA ASN A 198 -3.92 -1.86 -3.06
C ASN A 198 -3.62 -2.85 -1.91
N TYR A 199 -2.72 -3.83 -2.10
CA TYR A 199 -2.24 -4.70 -1.02
C TYR A 199 -1.51 -3.87 0.05
N TRP A 200 -0.51 -3.09 -0.36
CA TRP A 200 0.30 -2.27 0.55
C TRP A 200 -0.49 -1.09 1.12
N TYR A 201 -1.45 -0.56 0.36
CA TYR A 201 -2.41 0.41 0.87
C TYR A 201 -3.24 -0.18 2.03
N SER A 202 -3.73 -1.42 1.91
CA SER A 202 -4.46 -2.10 2.99
C SER A 202 -3.59 -2.32 4.23
N VAL A 203 -2.32 -2.70 4.06
CA VAL A 203 -1.38 -2.88 5.18
C VAL A 203 -1.18 -1.56 5.92
N ALA A 204 -0.89 -0.48 5.19
CA ALA A 204 -0.74 0.86 5.77
C ALA A 204 -2.01 1.33 6.49
N TRP A 205 -3.18 1.12 5.88
CA TRP A 205 -4.46 1.46 6.50
C TRP A 205 -4.66 0.71 7.83
N CYS A 206 -4.34 -0.59 7.88
CA CYS A 206 -4.46 -1.38 9.11
C CYS A 206 -3.53 -0.87 10.20
N ALA A 207 -2.25 -0.63 9.88
CA ALA A 207 -1.26 -0.14 10.83
C ALA A 207 -1.71 1.18 11.48
N ILE A 208 -2.14 2.15 10.66
CA ILE A 208 -2.58 3.46 11.13
C ILE A 208 -3.86 3.37 11.96
N ASN A 209 -4.89 2.70 11.43
CA ASN A 209 -6.20 2.73 12.08
C ASN A 209 -6.25 1.88 13.34
N LEU A 210 -5.50 0.77 13.42
CA LEU A 210 -5.43 -0.03 14.65
C LEU A 210 -4.83 0.79 15.79
N GLU A 211 -3.71 1.46 15.55
CA GLU A 211 -3.05 2.26 16.57
C GLU A 211 -3.91 3.47 16.98
N LEU A 212 -4.45 4.23 16.02
CA LEU A 212 -5.37 5.34 16.31
C LEU A 212 -6.58 4.90 17.14
N ASP A 213 -7.21 3.79 16.75
CA ASP A 213 -8.41 3.30 17.42
C ASP A 213 -8.12 2.76 18.83
N LEU A 214 -6.99 2.10 19.02
CA LEU A 214 -6.54 1.63 20.34
C LEU A 214 -6.19 2.81 21.25
N ALA A 215 -5.44 3.80 20.75
CA ALA A 215 -5.13 5.02 21.50
C ALA A 215 -6.41 5.77 21.90
N ASN A 216 -7.36 5.92 20.97
CA ASN A 216 -8.66 6.50 21.25
C ASN A 216 -9.43 5.72 22.32
N GLU A 217 -9.36 4.39 22.33
CA GLU A 217 -10.03 3.55 23.34
C GLU A 217 -9.42 3.75 24.73
N VAL A 218 -8.09 3.89 24.83
CA VAL A 218 -7.37 4.20 26.07
C VAL A 218 -7.74 5.58 26.60
N ILE A 219 -7.71 6.60 25.73
CA ILE A 219 -8.06 7.99 26.10
C ILE A 219 -9.50 8.05 26.59
N ASN A 220 -10.46 7.53 25.83
CA ASN A 220 -11.87 7.55 26.20
C ASN A 220 -12.14 6.72 27.46
N GLY A 221 -11.45 5.58 27.60
CA GLY A 221 -11.51 4.73 28.79
C GLY A 221 -11.01 5.42 30.06
N SER A 222 -10.06 6.34 29.94
CA SER A 222 -9.52 7.11 31.06
C SER A 222 -10.42 8.29 31.47
N ASN A 223 -11.34 8.70 30.60
CA ASN A 223 -12.18 9.90 30.78
C ASN A 223 -13.67 9.56 31.01
N THR A 224 -13.98 8.36 31.49
CA THR A 224 -15.35 7.93 31.80
C THR A 224 -15.44 7.31 33.19
N THR A 225 -16.54 7.58 33.90
CA THR A 225 -16.86 6.96 35.19
C THR A 225 -17.81 5.77 35.05
N VAL A 226 -18.40 5.56 33.86
CA VAL A 226 -19.38 4.50 33.61
C VAL A 226 -18.70 3.16 33.34
N ASN A 227 -17.63 3.18 32.53
CA ASN A 227 -16.84 1.99 32.20
C ASN A 227 -15.37 2.40 32.01
N PRO A 228 -14.64 2.70 33.10
CA PRO A 228 -13.23 3.05 33.02
C PRO A 228 -12.43 1.91 32.38
N LEU A 229 -11.36 2.24 31.66
CA LEU A 229 -10.42 1.24 31.14
C LEU A 229 -9.28 1.04 32.14
N TYR A 230 -9.25 -0.13 32.77
CA TYR A 230 -8.16 -0.54 33.67
C TYR A 230 -7.20 -1.50 32.99
N TYR A 231 -5.97 -1.55 33.50
CA TYR A 231 -5.01 -2.57 33.07
C TYR A 231 -5.32 -3.90 33.77
N ASP A 232 -6.31 -4.60 33.26
CA ASP A 232 -6.72 -5.93 33.70
C ASP A 232 -7.23 -6.75 32.50
N GLN A 233 -7.71 -7.98 32.75
CA GLN A 233 -8.24 -8.83 31.69
C GLN A 233 -9.43 -8.20 30.95
N GLN A 234 -10.28 -7.45 31.65
CA GLN A 234 -11.45 -6.79 31.05
C GLN A 234 -11.01 -5.65 30.12
N GLY A 235 -10.02 -4.87 30.53
CA GLY A 235 -9.41 -3.82 29.73
C GLY A 235 -8.73 -4.36 28.49
N ILE A 236 -7.91 -5.41 28.63
CA ILE A 236 -7.30 -6.11 27.48
C ILE A 236 -8.38 -6.60 26.51
N GLY A 237 -9.44 -7.24 27.02
CA GLY A 237 -10.55 -7.70 26.19
C GLY A 237 -11.30 -6.56 25.50
N ARG A 238 -11.36 -5.37 26.11
CA ARG A 238 -11.95 -4.17 25.49
C ARG A 238 -11.06 -3.63 24.37
N LEU A 239 -9.75 -3.56 24.56
CA LEU A 239 -8.79 -3.18 23.52
C LEU A 239 -8.85 -4.16 22.33
N GLN A 240 -8.88 -5.46 22.60
CA GLN A 240 -9.05 -6.50 21.58
C GLN A 240 -10.33 -6.29 20.77
N ARG A 241 -11.47 -6.06 21.44
CA ARG A 241 -12.75 -5.78 20.75
C ARG A 241 -12.69 -4.53 19.89
N ARG A 242 -11.96 -3.49 20.31
CA ARG A 242 -11.76 -2.29 19.49
C ARG A 242 -10.97 -2.62 18.23
N ALA A 243 -9.83 -3.29 18.35
CA ALA A 243 -9.01 -3.70 17.21
C ALA A 243 -9.78 -4.61 16.23
N LEU A 244 -10.57 -5.55 16.75
CA LEU A 244 -11.45 -6.40 15.91
C LEU A 244 -12.48 -5.57 15.15
N LYS A 245 -13.04 -4.52 15.76
CA LYS A 245 -13.97 -3.61 15.08
C LYS A 245 -13.27 -2.87 13.94
N THR A 246 -12.04 -2.41 14.14
CA THR A 246 -11.22 -1.78 13.10
C THR A 246 -11.01 -2.72 11.91
N LEU A 247 -10.62 -3.97 12.16
CA LEU A 247 -10.44 -4.96 11.08
C LEU A 247 -11.76 -5.30 10.36
N ARG A 248 -12.89 -5.36 11.07
CA ARG A 248 -14.22 -5.51 10.42
C ARG A 248 -14.53 -4.37 9.47
N SER A 249 -14.20 -3.13 9.84
CA SER A 249 -14.33 -1.99 8.92
C SER A 249 -13.45 -2.18 7.69
N GLY A 250 -12.20 -2.61 7.87
CA GLY A 250 -11.30 -2.93 6.75
C GLY A 250 -11.85 -3.99 5.79
N ILE A 251 -12.52 -5.03 6.30
CA ILE A 251 -13.23 -6.01 5.47
C ILE A 251 -14.37 -5.34 4.69
N SER A 252 -15.22 -4.56 5.37
CA SER A 252 -16.32 -3.83 4.72
C SER A 252 -15.86 -2.82 3.67
N TYR A 253 -14.65 -2.29 3.81
CA TYR A 253 -14.06 -1.30 2.89
C TYR A 253 -13.34 -1.97 1.69
N GLY A 254 -13.35 -3.30 1.62
CA GLY A 254 -12.68 -4.05 0.56
C GLY A 254 -11.16 -4.12 0.69
N LEU A 255 -10.61 -3.79 1.85
CA LEU A 255 -9.16 -3.79 2.11
C LEU A 255 -8.64 -5.17 2.52
N ILE A 256 -9.43 -5.89 3.30
CA ILE A 256 -9.05 -7.13 3.97
C ILE A 256 -9.93 -8.28 3.47
N LEU A 257 -9.34 -9.47 3.35
CA LEU A 257 -10.03 -10.72 3.02
C LEU A 257 -10.44 -11.47 4.29
N GLY A 258 -11.61 -12.11 4.23
CA GLY A 258 -12.04 -13.08 5.23
C GLY A 258 -12.89 -12.50 6.34
N GLN A 259 -12.83 -13.16 7.49
CA GLN A 259 -13.55 -12.78 8.70
C GLN A 259 -12.58 -12.37 9.79
N VAL A 260 -13.09 -11.67 10.80
CA VAL A 260 -12.28 -11.40 11.99
C VAL A 260 -12.28 -12.59 12.93
N ILE A 261 -11.12 -12.91 13.49
CA ILE A 261 -10.92 -13.96 14.49
C ILE A 261 -10.29 -13.30 15.73
N ASP A 262 -10.85 -13.59 16.90
CA ASP A 262 -10.27 -13.21 18.18
C ASP A 262 -9.54 -14.40 18.80
N THR A 263 -8.30 -14.17 19.25
CA THR A 263 -7.53 -15.18 19.97
C THR A 263 -6.99 -14.61 21.28
N GLN A 264 -6.89 -15.44 22.30
CA GLN A 264 -6.32 -15.09 23.60
C GLN A 264 -5.24 -16.11 23.96
N LEU A 265 -4.23 -16.17 23.11
CA LEU A 265 -3.13 -17.12 23.20
C LEU A 265 -1.86 -16.42 23.69
N THR A 266 -0.97 -17.19 24.33
CA THR A 266 0.42 -16.75 24.53
C THR A 266 1.07 -16.46 23.18
N GLN A 267 2.09 -15.60 23.16
CA GLN A 267 2.76 -15.23 21.91
C GLN A 267 3.35 -16.45 21.18
N GLU A 268 3.89 -17.41 21.93
CA GLU A 268 4.41 -18.66 21.39
C GLU A 268 3.33 -19.49 20.70
N SER A 269 2.18 -19.68 21.36
CA SER A 269 1.06 -20.45 20.79
C SER A 269 0.45 -19.76 19.57
N PHE A 270 0.36 -18.42 19.60
CA PHE A 270 -0.11 -17.64 18.46
C PHE A 270 0.82 -17.79 17.25
N ASN A 271 2.14 -17.72 17.46
CA ASN A 271 3.13 -17.92 16.40
C ASN A 271 3.04 -19.34 15.82
N ALA A 272 2.85 -20.36 16.66
CA ALA A 272 2.70 -21.75 16.20
C ALA A 272 1.47 -21.93 15.30
N GLU A 273 0.34 -21.27 15.58
CA GLU A 273 -0.84 -21.29 14.72
C GLU A 273 -0.66 -20.46 13.44
N TYR A 274 0.05 -19.34 13.53
CA TYR A 274 0.42 -18.54 12.37
C TYR A 274 1.30 -19.34 11.39
N GLU A 275 2.33 -20.03 11.88
CA GLU A 275 3.25 -20.86 11.09
C GLU A 275 2.55 -22.05 10.42
N LYS A 276 1.51 -22.61 11.05
CA LYS A 276 0.66 -23.65 10.44
C LYS A 276 -0.26 -23.12 9.33
N GLY A 277 -0.39 -21.80 9.21
CA GLY A 277 -1.32 -21.17 8.27
C GLY A 277 -2.78 -21.15 8.75
N SER A 278 -3.04 -21.38 10.05
CA SER A 278 -4.40 -21.40 10.62
C SER A 278 -5.16 -20.08 10.41
N TYR A 279 -4.43 -18.98 10.20
CA TYR A 279 -4.98 -17.64 10.01
C TYR A 279 -5.06 -17.21 8.53
N ALA A 280 -4.64 -18.06 7.59
CA ALA A 280 -4.64 -17.74 6.17
C ALA A 280 -6.05 -17.37 5.69
N GLY A 281 -6.15 -16.26 4.96
CA GLY A 281 -7.43 -15.79 4.42
C GLY A 281 -8.35 -15.14 5.45
N ASN A 282 -7.87 -14.84 6.66
CA ASN A 282 -8.62 -14.16 7.72
C ASN A 282 -7.87 -12.94 8.27
N ALA A 283 -8.52 -12.25 9.20
CA ALA A 283 -8.01 -11.09 9.92
C ALA A 283 -8.06 -11.36 11.43
N VAL A 284 -6.92 -11.48 12.09
CA VAL A 284 -6.83 -12.01 13.46
C VAL A 284 -6.29 -10.94 14.39
N ILE A 285 -6.90 -10.79 15.57
CA ILE A 285 -6.33 -10.05 16.70
C ILE A 285 -6.09 -11.01 17.85
N ASN A 286 -4.82 -11.17 18.21
CA ASN A 286 -4.44 -11.83 19.45
C ASN A 286 -4.26 -10.82 20.57
N ALA A 287 -4.74 -11.17 21.75
CA ALA A 287 -4.45 -10.46 22.98
C ALA A 287 -3.97 -11.46 24.03
N VAL A 288 -2.67 -11.43 24.36
CA VAL A 288 -2.10 -12.29 25.40
C VAL A 288 -2.85 -12.04 26.72
N PRO A 289 -3.43 -13.07 27.37
CA PRO A 289 -4.17 -12.89 28.63
C PRO A 289 -3.35 -12.19 29.70
N PHE A 290 -4.01 -11.41 30.57
CA PHE A 290 -3.37 -10.60 31.60
C PHE A 290 -2.43 -11.42 32.49
N ALA A 291 -2.89 -12.57 32.97
CA ALA A 291 -2.11 -13.45 33.84
C ALA A 291 -0.85 -13.98 33.12
N ASP A 292 -0.99 -14.42 31.88
CA ASP A 292 0.13 -14.92 31.08
C ASP A 292 1.13 -13.80 30.79
N TYR A 293 0.65 -12.63 30.35
CA TYR A 293 1.48 -11.49 30.00
C TYR A 293 2.29 -10.97 31.20
N THR A 294 1.64 -10.75 32.34
CA THR A 294 2.29 -10.20 33.54
C THR A 294 3.23 -11.20 34.21
N SER A 295 2.99 -12.50 34.07
CA SER A 295 3.92 -13.53 34.56
C SER A 295 5.27 -13.50 33.84
N LEU A 296 5.26 -13.19 32.54
CA LEU A 296 6.44 -13.10 31.68
C LEU A 296 7.08 -11.70 31.69
N ASN A 297 6.29 -10.65 31.94
CA ASN A 297 6.72 -9.25 31.91
C ASN A 297 6.40 -8.55 33.24
N GLN A 298 7.05 -8.98 34.32
CA GLN A 298 6.66 -8.62 35.69
C GLN A 298 6.74 -7.12 36.00
N SER A 299 7.64 -6.38 35.34
CA SER A 299 7.77 -4.93 35.49
C SER A 299 6.65 -4.15 34.80
N ASP A 300 6.06 -4.70 33.75
CA ASP A 300 5.19 -3.95 32.84
C ASP A 300 3.88 -3.51 33.50
N TYR A 301 3.37 -4.27 34.46
CA TYR A 301 2.20 -3.86 35.23
C TYR A 301 2.46 -2.59 36.04
N ALA A 302 3.61 -2.53 36.72
CA ALA A 302 4.01 -1.35 37.49
C ALA A 302 4.26 -0.13 36.57
N ASP A 303 4.75 -0.37 35.35
CA ASP A 303 4.98 0.65 34.33
C ASP A 303 3.72 1.03 33.53
N GLY A 304 2.59 0.32 33.70
CA GLY A 304 1.38 0.52 32.90
C GLY A 304 1.49 0.14 31.42
N LYS A 305 2.43 -0.76 31.07
CA LYS A 305 2.73 -1.17 29.69
C LYS A 305 2.04 -2.48 29.35
N TYR A 306 1.52 -2.59 28.14
CA TYR A 306 1.00 -3.85 27.62
C TYR A 306 1.33 -4.01 26.13
N ASN A 307 2.21 -4.97 25.83
CA ASN A 307 2.69 -5.29 24.48
C ASN A 307 2.16 -6.64 23.97
N GLY A 308 1.03 -7.10 24.52
CA GLY A 308 0.45 -8.41 24.20
C GLY A 308 -0.53 -8.42 23.03
N LEU A 309 -0.74 -7.30 22.33
CA LEU A 309 -1.58 -7.23 21.14
C LEU A 309 -0.78 -7.54 19.89
N SER A 310 -1.30 -8.43 19.06
CA SER A 310 -0.75 -8.70 17.72
C SER A 310 -1.86 -8.91 16.70
N ALA A 311 -1.56 -8.60 15.45
CA ALA A 311 -2.51 -8.66 14.35
C ALA A 311 -1.93 -9.43 13.16
N VAL A 312 -2.77 -10.25 12.52
CA VAL A 312 -2.49 -10.89 11.23
C VAL A 312 -3.59 -10.49 10.28
N VAL A 313 -3.24 -9.98 9.10
CA VAL A 313 -4.24 -9.57 8.09
C VAL A 313 -3.90 -10.19 6.74
N THR A 314 -4.93 -10.60 6.01
CA THR A 314 -4.79 -10.98 4.60
C THR A 314 -5.35 -9.84 3.73
N PRO A 315 -4.52 -9.02 3.08
CA PRO A 315 -5.03 -7.97 2.18
C PRO A 315 -5.78 -8.55 0.98
N ARG A 316 -6.84 -7.86 0.56
CA ARG A 316 -7.62 -8.24 -0.63
C ARG A 316 -6.86 -7.89 -1.91
N ARG A 317 -6.94 -8.78 -2.91
CA ARG A 317 -6.30 -8.63 -4.23
C ARG A 317 -7.34 -8.62 -5.36
N GLY A 318 -7.00 -8.03 -6.49
CA GLY A 318 -7.78 -8.07 -7.73
C GLY A 318 -7.42 -9.27 -8.60
N PHE A 319 -8.19 -9.50 -9.68
CA PHE A 319 -7.81 -10.47 -10.70
C PHE A 319 -6.69 -9.92 -11.58
N GLU A 320 -5.69 -10.76 -11.86
CA GLU A 320 -4.58 -10.43 -12.77
C GLU A 320 -4.63 -11.26 -14.07
N SER A 321 -5.19 -12.48 -14.02
CA SER A 321 -5.42 -13.36 -15.17
C SER A 321 -6.70 -14.19 -14.99
N ILE A 322 -7.33 -14.57 -16.11
CA ILE A 322 -8.54 -15.40 -16.15
C ILE A 322 -8.32 -16.49 -17.21
N THR A 323 -8.50 -17.75 -16.83
CA THR A 323 -8.55 -18.88 -17.75
C THR A 323 -10.00 -19.26 -18.02
N PHE A 324 -10.45 -19.12 -19.26
CA PHE A 324 -11.80 -19.53 -19.69
C PHE A 324 -11.74 -20.76 -20.58
N ASN A 325 -12.32 -21.87 -20.12
CA ASN A 325 -12.32 -23.15 -20.86
C ASN A 325 -13.61 -23.29 -21.66
N LEU A 326 -13.53 -23.29 -22.99
CA LEU A 326 -14.65 -23.52 -23.89
C LEU A 326 -14.61 -24.95 -24.47
N ASN A 327 -15.67 -25.72 -24.22
CA ASN A 327 -15.85 -27.05 -24.81
C ASN A 327 -16.98 -27.02 -25.84
N VAL A 328 -16.75 -27.61 -27.02
CA VAL A 328 -17.76 -27.76 -28.08
C VAL A 328 -18.15 -29.24 -28.15
N THR A 329 -19.46 -29.52 -28.11
CA THR A 329 -20.02 -30.86 -28.37
C THR A 329 -20.93 -30.82 -29.60
N ASN A 330 -20.88 -31.87 -30.41
CA ASN A 330 -21.84 -32.09 -31.48
C ASN A 330 -23.02 -32.93 -30.94
N PHE A 331 -24.25 -32.59 -31.30
CA PHE A 331 -25.42 -33.43 -31.00
C PHE A 331 -25.31 -34.72 -31.81
N VAL A 332 -25.11 -35.85 -31.15
CA VAL A 332 -25.34 -37.16 -31.76
C VAL A 332 -26.78 -37.52 -31.41
N GLY A 333 -27.67 -37.51 -32.40
CA GLY A 333 -29.06 -37.93 -32.22
C GLY A 333 -29.11 -39.37 -31.71
N ALA A 334 -29.98 -39.61 -30.71
CA ALA A 334 -30.30 -40.93 -30.19
C ALA A 334 -30.93 -41.83 -31.26
#